data_AF-A0A8T5Y333-F1
#
_entry.id   AF-A0A8T5Y333-F1
#
_cell.length_a   1.000
_cell.length_b   1.000
_cell.length_c   1.000
_cell.angle_alpha   90.00
_cell.angle_beta   90.00
_cell.angle_gamma   90.00
#
_symmetry.space_group_name_H-M   'P 1'
#
loop_
_entity.id
_entity.type
_entity.pdbx_description
1 polymer ?
#
loop_
_entity_poly.entity_id
_entity_poly.type
_entity_poly.pdbx_seq_one_letter_code
_entity_poly.pdbx_strand_id
1 'polypeptide(L)'
;MTIPYGLGLLNSDRTVTMNVKNKADEVNEVTVQLIAEQVLPDYELVETEFYPEQDTALFRLNRCTNNPEYREALASFFQQVDEQDIPTVVLDLRNNIGGDSRVIEEFT
;
A
#
# COMPACT_ATOMS: atom_id res chain seq x y z
N MET A 1 -22.82 -26.62 24.16
CA MET A 1 -23.33 -26.19 22.84
C MET A 1 -22.52 -24.97 22.43
N THR A 2 -21.41 -25.19 21.72
CA THR A 2 -20.47 -24.15 21.30
C THR A 2 -20.87 -23.65 19.92
N ILE A 3 -21.01 -22.34 19.78
CA ILE A 3 -21.35 -21.66 18.53
C ILE A 3 -20.15 -21.83 17.57
N PRO A 4 -20.33 -22.31 16.33
CA PRO A 4 -19.25 -22.41 15.37
C PRO A 4 -18.96 -21.00 14.84
N TYR A 5 -18.19 -20.22 15.58
CA TYR A 5 -17.71 -18.93 15.12
C TYR A 5 -16.59 -19.15 14.10
N GLY A 6 -16.96 -19.16 12.81
CA GLY A 6 -16.01 -19.06 11.70
C GLY A 6 -16.31 -20.01 10.55
N LEU A 7 -15.86 -19.65 9.34
CA LEU A 7 -15.94 -20.45 8.11
C LEU A 7 -15.17 -21.80 8.17
N GLY A 8 -14.75 -22.26 9.36
CA GLY A 8 -13.92 -23.46 9.53
C GLY A 8 -12.52 -23.35 8.92
N LEU A 9 -12.09 -22.13 8.57
CA LEU A 9 -10.83 -21.91 7.85
C LEU A 9 -9.59 -21.94 8.77
N LEU A 10 -9.79 -21.75 10.07
CA LEU A 10 -8.72 -21.66 11.07
C LEU A 10 -8.66 -22.93 11.90
N ASN A 11 -7.51 -23.61 11.85
CA ASN A 11 -7.22 -24.77 12.69
C ASN A 11 -7.00 -24.34 14.15
N SER A 12 -7.10 -25.31 15.08
CA SER A 12 -6.93 -25.05 16.53
C SER A 12 -5.54 -24.54 16.90
N ASP A 13 -4.53 -24.80 16.08
CA ASP A 13 -3.14 -24.32 16.20
C ASP A 13 -2.92 -22.95 15.52
N ARG A 14 -3.99 -22.27 15.13
CA ARG A 14 -3.98 -20.99 14.42
C ARG A 14 -3.34 -21.06 13.02
N THR A 15 -3.33 -22.23 12.39
CA THR A 15 -2.93 -22.38 10.99
C THR A 15 -4.12 -22.34 10.04
N VAL A 16 -3.86 -22.01 8.77
CA VAL A 16 -4.83 -22.12 7.67
C VAL A 16 -4.21 -22.99 6.59
N THR A 17 -4.97 -23.97 6.11
CA THR A 17 -4.58 -24.83 4.98
C THR A 17 -5.30 -24.36 3.72
N MET A 18 -4.56 -24.18 2.63
CA MET A 18 -5.08 -23.68 1.37
C MET A 18 -4.42 -24.36 0.18
N ASN A 19 -5.15 -24.48 -0.92
CA ASN A 19 -4.62 -24.94 -2.20
C ASN A 19 -4.10 -23.73 -2.99
N VAL A 20 -2.81 -23.72 -3.31
CA VAL A 20 -2.15 -22.65 -4.07
C VAL A 20 -1.75 -23.20 -5.43
N LYS A 21 -2.13 -22.47 -6.48
CA LYS A 21 -1.72 -22.78 -7.86
C LYS A 21 -0.44 -22.00 -8.19
N ASN A 22 0.63 -22.69 -8.53
CA ASN A 22 1.89 -22.04 -8.88
C ASN A 22 1.90 -21.54 -10.35
N LYS A 23 2.97 -20.87 -10.78
CA LYS A 23 3.12 -20.33 -12.15
C LYS A 23 3.15 -21.42 -13.25
N ALA A 24 3.44 -22.67 -12.88
CA ALA A 24 3.42 -23.84 -13.77
C ALA A 24 2.05 -24.56 -13.76
N ASP A 25 1.03 -23.92 -13.20
CA ASP A 25 -0.32 -24.44 -13.03
C ASP A 25 -0.51 -25.63 -12.08
N GLU A 26 0.51 -25.99 -11.29
CA GLU A 26 0.44 -27.09 -10.32
C GLU A 26 -0.26 -26.63 -9.03
N VAL A 27 -1.17 -27.45 -8.53
CA VAL A 27 -1.89 -27.19 -7.27
C VAL A 27 -1.16 -27.88 -6.12
N ASN A 28 -0.74 -27.08 -5.14
CA ASN A 28 -0.06 -27.54 -3.95
C ASN A 28 -0.86 -27.16 -2.70
N GLU A 29 -0.96 -28.07 -1.74
CA GLU A 29 -1.53 -27.77 -0.43
C GLU A 29 -0.46 -27.08 0.43
N VAL A 30 -0.80 -25.91 0.97
CA VAL A 30 0.09 -25.08 1.79
C VAL A 30 -0.60 -24.79 3.12
N THR A 31 0.11 -25.04 4.22
CA THR A 31 -0.33 -24.68 5.57
C THR A 31 0.48 -23.50 6.07
N VAL A 32 -0.20 -22.41 6.43
CA VAL A 32 0.42 -21.17 6.92
C VAL A 32 -0.03 -20.86 8.34
N GLN A 33 0.89 -20.38 9.17
CA GLN A 33 0.58 -19.88 10.51
C GLN A 33 0.02 -18.47 10.42
N LEU A 34 -1.18 -18.22 10.97
CA LEU A 34 -1.69 -16.86 11.12
C LEU A 34 -1.03 -16.17 12.34
N ILE A 35 -0.11 -15.26 12.04
CA ILE A 35 0.44 -14.31 12.99
C ILE A 35 -0.54 -13.14 13.06
N ALA A 36 -1.04 -12.81 14.26
CA ALA A 36 -2.04 -11.75 14.44
C ALA A 36 -1.49 -10.33 14.19
N GLU A 37 -0.17 -10.20 14.28
CA GLU A 37 0.52 -8.95 14.04
C GLU A 37 0.78 -8.83 12.54
N GLN A 38 0.08 -7.87 11.90
CA GLN A 38 0.54 -7.42 10.61
C GLN A 38 1.88 -6.75 10.84
N VAL A 39 2.96 -7.44 10.45
CA VAL A 39 4.20 -6.74 10.12
C VAL A 39 3.83 -5.92 8.89
N LEU A 40 3.32 -4.70 9.11
CA LEU A 40 3.36 -3.70 8.07
C LEU A 40 4.84 -3.61 7.70
N PRO A 41 5.24 -3.93 6.46
CA PRO A 41 6.60 -3.66 6.08
C PRO A 41 6.88 -2.18 6.42
N ASP A 42 8.06 -1.91 6.94
CA ASP A 42 8.51 -0.56 7.26
C ASP A 42 8.77 0.15 5.92
N TYR A 43 7.70 0.61 5.27
CA TYR A 43 7.75 1.39 4.05
C TYR A 43 7.14 2.75 4.31
N GLU A 44 7.84 3.76 3.84
CA GLU A 44 7.34 5.14 3.77
C GLU A 44 6.00 5.15 3.03
N LEU A 45 5.00 5.82 3.61
CA LEU A 45 3.67 5.92 2.98
C LEU A 45 3.74 6.69 1.67
N VAL A 46 4.65 7.67 1.63
CA VAL A 46 4.88 8.59 0.52
C VAL A 46 6.38 8.80 0.34
N GLU A 47 6.84 8.85 -0.91
CA GLU A 47 8.19 9.29 -1.26
C GLU A 47 8.12 10.37 -2.33
N THR A 48 9.00 11.36 -2.26
CA THR A 48 9.09 12.44 -3.25
C THR A 48 10.50 12.56 -3.79
N GLU A 49 10.62 12.75 -5.11
CA GLU A 49 11.90 13.00 -5.77
C GLU A 49 11.73 14.11 -6.81
N PHE A 50 12.76 14.94 -6.97
CA PHE A 50 12.79 16.03 -7.94
C PHE A 50 13.96 15.84 -8.89
N TYR A 51 13.67 15.99 -10.18
CA TYR A 51 14.62 15.83 -11.28
C TYR A 51 14.66 17.12 -12.11
N PRO A 52 15.35 18.18 -11.63
CA PRO A 52 15.33 19.49 -12.27
C PRO A 52 15.90 19.48 -13.69
N GLU A 53 16.89 18.63 -13.98
CA GLU A 53 17.46 18.51 -15.33
C GLU A 53 16.48 17.89 -16.35
N GLN A 54 15.41 17.27 -15.86
CA GLN A 54 14.38 16.58 -16.64
C GLN A 54 13.02 17.27 -16.53
N ASP A 55 12.96 18.45 -15.91
CA ASP A 55 11.71 19.20 -15.70
C ASP A 55 10.59 18.32 -15.11
N THR A 56 10.97 17.41 -14.19
CA THR A 56 10.09 16.34 -13.69
C THR A 56 10.15 16.21 -12.17
N ALA A 57 8.98 16.09 -11.54
CA ALA A 57 8.82 15.70 -10.14
C ALA A 57 8.12 14.34 -10.05
N LEU A 58 8.51 13.53 -9.08
CA LEU A 58 7.99 12.19 -8.85
C LEU A 58 7.37 12.10 -7.46
N PHE A 59 6.10 11.69 -7.41
CA PHE A 59 5.38 11.38 -6.18
C PHE A 59 5.05 9.89 -6.15
N ARG A 60 5.62 9.14 -5.20
CA ARG A 60 5.26 7.74 -4.98
C ARG A 60 4.29 7.63 -3.81
N LEU A 61 3.14 7.01 -4.05
CA LEU A 61 2.14 6.77 -3.01
C LEU A 61 2.03 5.26 -2.78
N ASN A 62 2.69 4.75 -1.74
CA ASN A 62 2.78 3.33 -1.46
C ASN A 62 1.51 2.78 -0.77
N ARG A 63 0.74 3.64 -0.08
CA ARG A 63 -0.56 3.27 0.51
C ARG A 63 -1.46 4.48 0.70
N CYS A 64 -2.76 4.31 0.42
CA CYS A 64 -3.74 5.35 0.72
C CYS A 64 -4.04 5.38 2.22
N THR A 65 -3.29 6.17 2.98
CA THR A 65 -3.54 6.39 4.41
C THR A 65 -3.88 7.86 4.62
N ASN A 66 -5.11 8.15 5.05
CA ASN A 66 -5.53 9.52 5.33
C ASN A 66 -5.04 9.96 6.74
N ASN A 67 -3.75 10.28 6.84
CA ASN A 67 -3.10 10.77 8.06
C ASN A 67 -2.36 12.11 7.81
N PRO A 68 -1.90 12.82 8.87
CA PRO A 68 -1.19 14.08 8.71
C PRO A 68 0.06 13.99 7.84
N GLU A 69 0.84 12.93 7.98
CA GLU A 69 2.06 12.67 7.20
C GLU A 69 1.80 12.70 5.69
N TYR A 70 0.78 11.99 5.22
CA TYR A 70 0.35 12.01 3.82
C TYR A 70 -0.04 13.42 3.36
N ARG A 71 -0.85 14.14 4.15
CA ARG A 71 -1.34 15.48 3.78
C ARG A 71 -0.22 16.50 3.69
N GLU A 72 0.68 16.48 4.67
CA GLU A 72 1.86 17.35 4.72
C GLU A 72 2.81 17.05 3.56
N ALA A 73 3.06 15.76 3.26
CA ALA A 73 3.90 15.36 2.14
C ALA A 73 3.30 15.79 0.79
N LEU A 74 1.99 15.65 0.59
CA LEU A 74 1.31 16.06 -0.64
C LEU A 74 1.35 17.58 -0.83
N ALA A 75 1.02 18.34 0.22
CA ALA A 75 1.06 19.80 0.19
C ALA A 75 2.47 20.32 -0.08
N SER A 76 3.49 19.78 0.61
CA SER A 76 4.88 20.15 0.41
C SER A 76 5.39 19.78 -0.98
N PHE A 77 4.95 18.64 -1.53
CA PHE A 77 5.31 18.24 -2.89
C PHE A 77 4.81 19.24 -3.93
N PHE A 78 3.52 19.58 -3.91
CA PHE A 78 2.95 20.51 -4.87
C PHE A 78 3.44 21.95 -4.67
N GLN A 79 3.71 22.37 -3.44
CA GLN A 79 4.38 23.64 -3.19
C GLN A 79 5.75 23.71 -3.89
N GLN A 80 6.56 22.66 -3.77
CA GLN A 80 7.89 22.61 -4.41
C GLN A 80 7.80 22.52 -5.95
N VAL A 81 6.79 21.83 -6.49
CA VAL A 81 6.53 21.81 -7.93
C VAL A 81 6.23 23.21 -8.47
N ASP A 82 5.42 23.99 -7.75
CA ASP A 82 5.08 25.37 -8.09
C ASP A 82 6.29 26.30 -7.96
N GLU A 83 7.01 26.25 -6.82
CA GLU A 83 8.18 27.09 -6.56
C GLU A 83 9.34 26.88 -7.56
N GLN A 84 9.43 25.68 -8.16
CA GLN A 84 10.49 25.32 -9.10
C GLN A 84 10.02 25.38 -10.57
N ASP A 85 8.79 25.84 -10.83
CA ASP A 85 8.20 25.87 -12.17
C ASP A 85 8.28 24.51 -12.91
N ILE A 86 8.13 23.39 -12.18
CA ILE A 86 8.27 22.05 -12.74
C ILE A 86 7.02 21.68 -13.56
N PRO A 87 7.12 21.46 -14.88
CA PRO A 87 5.96 21.26 -15.74
C PRO A 87 5.44 19.81 -15.73
N THR A 88 6.23 18.84 -15.29
CA THR A 88 5.88 17.42 -15.36
C THR A 88 5.83 16.80 -13.97
N VAL A 89 4.68 16.20 -13.64
CA VAL A 89 4.50 15.39 -12.43
C VAL A 89 4.25 13.93 -12.83
N VAL A 90 5.05 13.03 -12.26
CA VAL A 90 4.88 11.57 -12.38
C VAL A 90 4.33 11.03 -11.07
N LEU A 91 3.23 10.28 -11.15
CA LEU A 91 2.63 9.59 -10.01
C LEU A 91 2.96 8.09 -10.08
N ASP A 92 3.70 7.57 -9.10
CA ASP A 92 4.01 6.15 -9.00
C ASP A 92 3.10 5.45 -7.99
N LEU A 93 2.24 4.59 -8.51
CA LEU A 93 1.27 3.79 -7.74
C LEU A 93 1.57 2.29 -7.81
N ARG A 94 2.73 1.87 -8.30
CA ARG A 94 3.02 0.45 -8.57
C ARG A 94 2.96 -0.42 -7.31
N ASN A 95 3.29 0.15 -6.16
CA ASN A 95 3.23 -0.51 -4.86
C ASN A 95 1.95 -0.17 -4.06
N ASN A 96 1.04 0.64 -4.63
CA ASN A 96 -0.17 1.06 -3.94
C ASN A 96 -1.21 -0.06 -3.90
N ILE A 97 -1.38 -0.67 -2.72
CA ILE A 97 -2.39 -1.71 -2.48
C ILE A 97 -3.79 -1.16 -2.16
N GLY A 98 -3.98 0.16 -2.23
CA GLY A 98 -5.19 0.88 -1.85
C GLY A 98 -5.17 1.36 -0.39
N GLY A 99 -6.35 1.51 0.20
CA GLY A 99 -6.53 1.98 1.57
C GLY A 99 -7.76 2.87 1.72
N ASP A 100 -7.61 3.98 2.43
CA ASP A 100 -8.66 4.97 2.65
C ASP A 100 -8.93 5.78 1.38
N SER A 101 -10.14 5.66 0.82
CA SER A 101 -10.53 6.38 -0.39
C SER A 101 -10.60 7.89 -0.20
N ARG A 102 -10.74 8.40 1.04
CA ARG A 102 -10.80 9.84 1.34
C ARG A 102 -9.49 10.56 1.06
N VAL A 103 -8.39 9.84 0.84
CA VAL A 103 -7.12 10.39 0.31
C VAL A 103 -7.36 11.23 -0.96
N ILE A 104 -8.35 10.90 -1.78
CA ILE A 104 -8.68 11.69 -2.98
C ILE A 104 -9.13 13.13 -2.69
N GLU A 105 -9.64 13.39 -1.48
CA GLU A 105 -10.15 14.70 -1.08
C GLU A 105 -9.02 15.74 -0.91
N GLU A 106 -7.76 15.31 -0.81
CA GLU A 106 -6.61 16.21 -0.68
C GLU A 106 -6.10 16.76 -2.03
N PHE A 107 -6.68 16.31 -3.16
CA PHE A 107 -6.31 16.76 -4.52
C PHE A 107 -7.23 17.87 -5.07
N THR A 108 -8.14 18.41 -4.27
CA THR A 108 -9.07 19.49 -4.65
C THR A 108 -8.56 20.87 -4.27
#